data_AF-A0A2E4YPN5-F1
#
_entry.id   AF-A0A2E4YPN5-F1
#
_cell.length_a   1.000
_cell.length_b   1.000
_cell.length_c   1.000
_cell.angle_alpha   90.00
_cell.angle_beta   90.00
_cell.angle_gamma   90.00
#
_symmetry.space_group_name_H-M   'P 1'
#
loop_
_entity.id
_entity.type
_entity.pdbx_description
1 polymer ?
#
loop_
_entity_poly.entity_id
_entity_poly.type
_entity_poly.pdbx_seq_one_letter_code
_entity_poly.pdbx_strand_id
1 'polypeptide(L)'
;MKSILRFTALFYICFLLLAPIKVKSQGDFMDLLLLFVDEKYDVCFHKSLKYNEKEKTKKHPLPYLYAAMASFEMSQDHKYTNMYPKAYKTSLSYLAKYRKKDKGFEYKDDSEDFIEKIKMIVAEDIENYMEEATETTYGKAAGFAKKICSIDPDDYGSKLLYGHLCILTKNRSTAKEYMKPSLEYIKSMSEDKFAFKNMTFSQQHFLKFALINLASYQKNKNIINAKETLDLGKDYFYKERDDCYLEDNSDFISIYDEVFSN
;
A
#
# COMPACT_ATOMS: atom_id res chain seq x y z
N MET A 1 -53.48 4.97 -31.94
CA MET A 1 -52.20 5.09 -32.68
C MET A 1 -51.08 5.89 -31.97
N LYS A 2 -51.31 6.55 -30.82
CA LYS A 2 -50.25 7.27 -30.08
C LYS A 2 -49.62 6.49 -28.90
N SER A 3 -50.20 5.38 -28.46
CA SER A 3 -49.67 4.57 -27.33
C SER A 3 -48.67 3.49 -27.75
N ILE A 4 -48.74 2.99 -28.99
CA ILE A 4 -47.85 1.93 -29.49
C ILE A 4 -46.45 2.50 -29.82
N LEU A 5 -46.37 3.78 -30.20
CA LEU A 5 -45.11 4.45 -30.55
C LEU A 5 -44.21 4.79 -29.34
N ARG A 6 -44.75 4.76 -28.11
CA ARG A 6 -43.98 5.03 -26.89
C ARG A 6 -43.30 3.78 -26.32
N PHE A 7 -43.82 2.59 -26.64
CA PHE A 7 -43.22 1.32 -26.20
C PHE A 7 -42.03 0.89 -27.06
N THR A 8 -42.01 1.24 -28.35
CA THR A 8 -40.89 0.93 -29.25
C THR A 8 -39.66 1.83 -29.01
N ALA A 9 -39.86 3.06 -28.53
CA ALA A 9 -38.77 3.97 -28.16
C ALA A 9 -38.08 3.56 -26.83
N LEU A 10 -38.81 2.94 -25.90
CA LEU A 10 -38.26 2.49 -24.62
C LEU A 10 -37.39 1.23 -24.76
N PHE A 11 -37.71 0.37 -25.73
CA PHE A 11 -36.95 -0.87 -25.97
C PHE A 11 -35.62 -0.61 -26.70
N TYR A 12 -35.54 0.43 -27.54
CA TYR A 12 -34.32 0.78 -28.27
C TYR A 12 -33.26 1.48 -27.41
N ILE A 13 -33.67 2.14 -26.31
CA ILE A 13 -32.75 2.78 -25.36
C ILE A 13 -32.16 1.74 -24.38
N CYS A 14 -32.87 0.64 -24.12
CA CYS A 14 -32.39 -0.42 -23.24
C CYS A 14 -31.30 -1.30 -23.88
N PHE A 15 -31.23 -1.35 -25.21
CA PHE A 15 -30.23 -2.15 -25.94
C PHE A 15 -28.87 -1.43 -26.10
N LEU A 16 -28.80 -0.11 -25.86
CA LEU A 16 -27.57 0.68 -25.95
C LEU A 16 -26.73 0.71 -24.66
N LEU A 17 -27.22 0.09 -23.58
CA LEU A 17 -26.48 -0.04 -22.31
C LEU A 17 -25.79 -1.39 -22.13
N LEU A 18 -25.94 -2.32 -23.09
CA LEU A 18 -25.12 -3.53 -23.16
C LEU A 18 -23.90 -3.25 -24.02
N ALA A 19 -23.04 -2.33 -23.57
CA ALA A 19 -21.65 -2.39 -23.99
C ALA A 19 -21.15 -3.78 -23.56
N PRO A 20 -20.52 -4.58 -24.45
CA PRO A 20 -19.92 -5.83 -24.02
C PRO A 20 -18.92 -5.46 -22.93
N ILE A 21 -19.18 -5.93 -21.70
CA ILE A 21 -18.15 -6.04 -20.69
C ILE A 21 -17.13 -6.96 -21.33
N LYS A 22 -16.05 -6.38 -21.87
CA LYS A 22 -14.88 -7.16 -22.22
C LYS A 22 -14.36 -7.67 -20.89
N VAL A 23 -14.80 -8.86 -20.51
CA VAL A 23 -14.10 -9.70 -19.53
C VAL A 23 -12.73 -9.95 -20.16
N LYS A 24 -11.79 -9.05 -19.87
CA LYS A 24 -10.45 -9.05 -20.45
C LYS A 24 -9.41 -9.59 -19.47
N SER A 25 -9.85 -10.17 -18.35
CA SER A 25 -9.03 -10.26 -17.15
C SER A 25 -8.15 -11.50 -17.02
N GLN A 26 -8.28 -12.54 -17.86
CA GLN A 26 -7.39 -13.71 -17.75
C GLN A 26 -6.85 -14.25 -19.08
N GLY A 27 -7.68 -14.32 -20.13
CA GLY A 27 -7.31 -14.99 -21.38
C GLY A 27 -6.04 -14.48 -22.05
N ASP A 28 -5.76 -13.16 -21.99
CA ASP A 28 -4.63 -12.54 -22.69
C ASP A 28 -3.26 -12.82 -22.02
N PHE A 29 -3.23 -13.26 -20.76
CA PHE A 29 -1.99 -13.45 -19.98
C PHE A 29 -1.96 -14.75 -19.15
N MET A 30 -2.79 -15.75 -19.48
CA MET A 30 -2.80 -17.07 -18.83
C MET A 30 -1.43 -17.75 -18.83
N ASP A 31 -0.61 -17.45 -19.84
CA ASP A 31 0.75 -17.96 -19.93
C ASP A 31 1.66 -17.46 -18.80
N LEU A 32 1.46 -16.25 -18.29
CA LEU A 32 2.18 -15.73 -17.13
C LEU A 32 1.72 -16.44 -15.84
N LEU A 33 0.40 -16.65 -15.69
CA LEU A 33 -0.16 -17.39 -14.57
C LEU A 33 0.41 -18.82 -14.51
N LEU A 34 0.39 -19.54 -15.64
CA LEU A 34 0.91 -20.90 -15.72
C LEU A 34 2.40 -20.96 -15.35
N LEU A 35 3.21 -20.02 -15.85
CA LEU A 35 4.63 -19.96 -15.49
C LEU A 35 4.85 -19.66 -14.01
N PHE A 36 4.01 -18.81 -13.42
CA PHE A 36 4.09 -18.47 -12.00
C PHE A 36 3.69 -19.66 -11.12
N VAL A 37 2.58 -20.34 -11.44
CA VAL A 37 2.09 -21.53 -10.72
C VAL A 37 3.05 -22.72 -10.87
N ASP A 38 3.70 -22.88 -12.03
CA ASP A 38 4.76 -23.87 -12.25
C ASP A 38 6.10 -23.51 -11.55
N GLU A 39 6.14 -22.43 -10.75
CA GLU A 39 7.33 -21.93 -10.05
C GLU A 39 8.51 -21.58 -10.98
N LYS A 40 8.23 -21.33 -12.27
CA LYS A 40 9.20 -20.89 -13.28
C LYS A 40 9.38 -19.37 -13.21
N TYR A 41 9.79 -18.89 -12.04
CA TYR A 41 9.75 -17.45 -11.71
C TYR A 41 10.64 -16.59 -12.60
N ASP A 42 11.87 -17.03 -12.90
CA ASP A 42 12.76 -16.30 -13.81
C ASP A 42 12.16 -16.21 -15.22
N VAL A 43 11.58 -17.30 -15.72
CA VAL A 43 10.92 -17.32 -17.03
C VAL A 43 9.68 -16.42 -17.02
N CYS A 44 8.86 -16.48 -15.97
CA CYS A 44 7.69 -15.61 -15.77
C CYS A 44 8.09 -14.13 -15.75
N PHE A 45 9.16 -13.80 -15.03
CA PHE A 45 9.70 -12.44 -14.95
C PHE A 45 10.12 -11.93 -16.33
N HIS A 46 10.95 -12.68 -17.07
CA HIS A 46 11.40 -12.25 -18.40
C HIS A 46 10.26 -12.15 -19.41
N LYS A 47 9.27 -13.06 -19.35
CA LYS A 47 8.11 -13.00 -20.24
C LYS A 47 7.24 -11.78 -19.94
N SER A 48 7.03 -11.48 -18.66
CA SER A 48 6.38 -10.25 -18.20
C SER A 48 7.08 -9.00 -18.73
N LEU A 49 8.42 -8.95 -18.72
CA LEU A 49 9.17 -7.82 -19.29
C LEU A 49 8.93 -7.64 -20.79
N LYS A 50 8.91 -8.73 -21.56
CA LYS A 50 8.60 -8.67 -23.00
C LYS A 50 7.21 -8.10 -23.26
N TYR A 51 6.23 -8.37 -22.41
CA TYR A 51 4.91 -7.73 -22.50
C TYR A 51 4.94 -6.25 -22.12
N ASN A 52 5.78 -5.86 -21.16
CA ASN A 52 5.96 -4.46 -20.76
C ASN A 52 6.63 -3.58 -21.84
N GLU A 53 7.31 -4.19 -22.81
CA GLU A 53 7.97 -3.51 -23.94
C GLU A 53 7.06 -3.36 -25.17
N LYS A 54 6.12 -4.29 -25.38
CA LYS A 54 5.24 -4.29 -26.56
C LYS A 54 4.19 -3.19 -26.48
N GLU A 55 4.03 -2.41 -27.55
CA GLU A 55 3.04 -1.31 -27.64
C GLU A 55 1.62 -1.70 -27.21
N LYS A 56 1.18 -2.90 -27.57
CA LYS A 56 -0.18 -3.40 -27.27
C LYS A 56 -0.39 -3.72 -25.80
N THR A 57 0.66 -4.09 -25.07
CA THR A 57 0.55 -4.64 -23.70
C THR A 57 1.27 -3.81 -22.64
N LYS A 58 2.14 -2.86 -23.02
CA LYS A 58 2.90 -1.99 -22.10
C LYS A 58 2.05 -1.09 -21.18
N LYS A 59 0.77 -0.91 -21.52
CA LYS A 59 -0.18 -0.17 -20.67
C LYS A 59 -1.02 -1.09 -19.78
N HIS A 60 -0.98 -2.40 -20.02
CA HIS A 60 -1.74 -3.37 -19.27
C HIS A 60 -1.10 -3.60 -17.89
N PRO A 61 -1.89 -3.65 -16.79
CA PRO A 61 -1.34 -3.81 -15.45
C PRO A 61 -0.78 -5.21 -15.17
N LEU A 62 -1.46 -6.29 -15.58
CA LEU A 62 -1.09 -7.67 -15.23
C LEU A 62 0.38 -8.05 -15.48
N PRO A 63 1.02 -7.74 -16.63
CA PRO A 63 2.43 -8.05 -16.80
C PRO A 63 3.36 -7.36 -15.78
N TYR A 64 2.98 -6.20 -15.23
CA TYR A 64 3.73 -5.58 -14.14
C TYR A 64 3.50 -6.32 -12.82
N LEU A 65 2.28 -6.81 -12.57
CA LEU A 65 1.95 -7.61 -11.38
C LEU A 65 2.74 -8.93 -11.37
N TYR A 66 2.70 -9.70 -12.45
CA TYR A 66 3.45 -10.95 -12.56
C TYR A 66 4.97 -10.74 -12.52
N ALA A 67 5.48 -9.63 -13.07
CA ALA A 67 6.89 -9.27 -12.88
C ALA A 67 7.21 -9.00 -11.40
N ALA A 68 6.32 -8.35 -10.66
CA ALA A 68 6.50 -8.09 -9.23
C ALA A 68 6.46 -9.39 -8.42
N MET A 69 5.46 -10.23 -8.63
CA MET A 69 5.28 -11.50 -7.93
C MET A 69 6.44 -12.45 -8.20
N ALA A 70 6.78 -12.70 -9.46
CA ALA A 70 7.90 -13.58 -9.81
C ALA A 70 9.24 -13.06 -9.28
N SER A 71 9.48 -11.74 -9.34
CA SER A 71 10.68 -11.14 -8.76
C SER A 71 10.70 -11.20 -7.23
N PHE A 72 9.54 -11.25 -6.57
CA PHE A 72 9.47 -11.46 -5.13
C PHE A 72 9.83 -12.90 -4.79
N GLU A 73 9.21 -13.89 -5.43
CA GLU A 73 9.54 -15.30 -5.16
C GLU A 73 11.02 -15.61 -5.46
N MET A 74 11.58 -15.04 -6.54
CA MET A 74 13.02 -15.13 -6.79
C MET A 74 13.88 -14.54 -5.67
N SER A 75 13.39 -13.55 -4.92
CA SER A 75 14.13 -12.97 -3.80
C SER A 75 14.16 -13.85 -2.56
N GLN A 76 13.21 -14.78 -2.45
CA GLN A 76 13.07 -15.68 -1.30
C GLN A 76 13.85 -17.00 -1.48
N ASP A 77 14.28 -17.32 -2.70
CA ASP A 77 14.98 -18.57 -3.02
C ASP A 77 16.46 -18.34 -3.32
N HIS A 78 17.33 -19.00 -2.54
CA HIS A 78 18.78 -18.92 -2.65
C HIS A 78 19.33 -19.25 -4.05
N LYS A 79 18.62 -20.06 -4.85
CA LYS A 79 19.06 -20.40 -6.22
C LYS A 79 19.17 -19.17 -7.12
N TYR A 80 18.44 -18.10 -6.82
CA TYR A 80 18.42 -16.87 -7.60
C TYR A 80 19.33 -15.77 -7.04
N THR A 81 19.87 -15.89 -5.83
CA THR A 81 20.60 -14.81 -5.15
C THR A 81 21.72 -14.21 -5.99
N ASN A 82 22.51 -15.05 -6.67
CA ASN A 82 23.64 -14.60 -7.48
C ASN A 82 23.22 -14.00 -8.84
N MET A 83 22.16 -14.55 -9.45
CA MET A 83 21.67 -14.11 -10.76
C MET A 83 20.79 -12.85 -10.65
N TYR A 84 20.03 -12.74 -9.55
CA TYR A 84 19.07 -11.68 -9.30
C TYR A 84 19.26 -11.08 -7.90
N PRO A 85 20.44 -10.52 -7.56
CA PRO A 85 20.74 -9.99 -6.23
C PRO A 85 19.86 -8.79 -5.82
N LYS A 86 19.10 -8.23 -6.76
CA LYS A 86 18.17 -7.11 -6.54
C LYS A 86 16.70 -7.51 -6.70
N ALA A 87 16.39 -8.81 -6.73
CA ALA A 87 15.05 -9.34 -6.96
C ALA A 87 13.98 -8.69 -6.07
N TYR A 88 14.27 -8.51 -4.77
CA TYR A 88 13.33 -7.87 -3.85
C TYR A 88 13.02 -6.41 -4.21
N LYS A 89 14.04 -5.57 -4.42
CA LYS A 89 13.87 -4.16 -4.84
C LYS A 89 13.23 -4.03 -6.22
N THR A 90 13.49 -4.99 -7.10
CA THR A 90 12.85 -5.10 -8.42
C THR A 90 11.36 -5.37 -8.26
N SER A 91 10.96 -6.30 -7.38
CA SER A 91 9.56 -6.59 -7.08
C SER A 91 8.79 -5.33 -6.67
N LEU A 92 9.26 -4.61 -5.64
CA LEU A 92 8.62 -3.37 -5.17
C LEU A 92 8.48 -2.31 -6.28
N SER A 93 9.47 -2.24 -7.16
CA SER A 93 9.46 -1.29 -8.27
C SER A 93 8.47 -1.66 -9.36
N TYR A 94 8.27 -2.96 -9.63
CA TYR A 94 7.24 -3.43 -10.56
C TYR A 94 5.85 -3.34 -9.94
N LEU A 95 5.71 -3.58 -8.63
CA LEU A 95 4.43 -3.44 -7.93
C LEU A 95 3.94 -1.99 -7.95
N ALA A 96 4.82 -1.01 -7.71
CA ALA A 96 4.48 0.41 -7.87
C ALA A 96 4.08 0.76 -9.33
N LYS A 97 4.71 0.14 -10.33
CA LYS A 97 4.32 0.34 -11.74
C LYS A 97 2.96 -0.27 -12.05
N TYR A 98 2.66 -1.46 -11.52
CA TYR A 98 1.37 -2.13 -11.61
C TYR A 98 0.27 -1.20 -11.09
N ARG A 99 0.39 -0.69 -9.86
CA ARG A 99 -0.59 0.20 -9.23
C ARG A 99 -0.82 1.49 -10.01
N LYS A 100 0.24 2.05 -10.62
CA LYS A 100 0.11 3.19 -11.54
C LYS A 100 -0.69 2.88 -12.82
N LYS A 101 -0.75 1.62 -13.25
CA LYS A 101 -1.54 1.18 -14.42
C LYS A 101 -2.95 0.74 -14.03
N ASP A 102 -3.10 0.03 -12.91
CA ASP A 102 -4.41 -0.40 -12.40
C ASP A 102 -5.06 0.65 -11.50
N LYS A 103 -5.28 1.85 -12.04
CA LYS A 103 -5.92 2.94 -11.27
C LYS A 103 -7.39 2.66 -10.94
N GLY A 104 -8.04 1.83 -11.75
CA GLY A 104 -9.45 1.49 -11.61
C GLY A 104 -9.70 0.30 -10.68
N PHE A 105 -8.64 -0.28 -10.09
CA PHE A 105 -8.74 -1.46 -9.25
C PHE A 105 -9.38 -2.65 -9.98
N GLU A 106 -9.15 -2.78 -11.30
CA GLU A 106 -9.69 -3.85 -12.13
C GLU A 106 -9.15 -5.22 -11.70
N TYR A 107 -7.94 -5.26 -11.14
CA TYR A 107 -7.25 -6.48 -10.70
C TYR A 107 -6.98 -6.47 -9.20
N LYS A 108 -7.78 -5.70 -8.43
CA LYS A 108 -7.60 -5.61 -6.97
C LYS A 108 -7.64 -6.99 -6.32
N ASP A 109 -8.70 -7.76 -6.60
CA ASP A 109 -8.91 -9.09 -6.01
C ASP A 109 -7.75 -10.06 -6.28
N ASP A 110 -7.13 -9.98 -7.47
CA ASP A 110 -5.97 -10.81 -7.84
C ASP A 110 -4.66 -10.38 -7.16
N SER A 111 -4.61 -9.14 -6.64
CA SER A 111 -3.37 -8.52 -6.18
C SER A 111 -3.33 -8.18 -4.69
N GLU A 112 -4.49 -8.09 -4.03
CA GLU A 112 -4.61 -7.58 -2.66
C GLU A 112 -3.78 -8.42 -1.67
N ASP A 113 -3.92 -9.75 -1.71
CA ASP A 113 -3.18 -10.66 -0.83
C ASP A 113 -1.67 -10.51 -0.99
N PHE A 114 -1.20 -10.36 -2.23
CA PHE A 114 0.22 -10.13 -2.52
C PHE A 114 0.68 -8.76 -2.01
N ILE A 115 -0.15 -7.72 -2.19
CA ILE A 115 0.15 -6.37 -1.70
C ILE A 115 0.22 -6.37 -0.17
N GLU A 116 -0.71 -7.02 0.54
CA GLU A 116 -0.69 -7.09 2.00
C GLU A 116 0.51 -7.83 2.54
N LYS A 117 0.83 -8.99 1.96
CA LYS A 117 2.05 -9.72 2.31
C LYS A 117 3.29 -8.84 2.14
N ILE A 118 3.43 -8.16 1.00
CA ILE A 118 4.58 -7.30 0.73
C ILE A 118 4.63 -6.10 1.69
N LYS A 119 3.48 -5.47 1.97
CA LYS A 119 3.41 -4.32 2.87
C LYS A 119 3.87 -4.68 4.28
N MET A 120 3.50 -5.86 4.78
CA MET A 120 3.94 -6.32 6.10
C MET A 120 5.43 -6.68 6.15
N ILE A 121 5.96 -7.38 5.14
CA ILE A 121 7.41 -7.64 5.05
C ILE A 121 8.19 -6.32 5.02
N VAL A 122 7.70 -5.33 4.27
CA VAL A 122 8.32 -4.01 4.22
C VAL A 122 8.16 -3.24 5.55
N ALA A 123 7.08 -3.44 6.29
CA ALA A 123 6.90 -2.86 7.62
C ALA A 123 7.96 -3.41 8.59
N GLU A 124 8.17 -4.73 8.61
CA GLU A 124 9.24 -5.38 9.39
C GLU A 124 10.63 -4.85 9.01
N ASP A 125 10.93 -4.72 7.71
CA ASP A 125 12.19 -4.11 7.24
C ASP A 125 12.36 -2.67 7.76
N ILE A 126 11.29 -1.87 7.73
CA ILE A 126 11.30 -0.48 8.20
C ILE A 126 11.54 -0.43 9.70
N GLU A 127 10.82 -1.26 10.48
CA GLU A 127 10.97 -1.40 11.93
C GLU A 127 12.41 -1.74 12.32
N ASN A 128 12.96 -2.80 11.73
CA ASN A 128 14.35 -3.21 11.96
C ASN A 128 15.35 -2.07 11.69
N TYR A 129 15.18 -1.32 10.60
CA TYR A 129 16.04 -0.17 10.32
C TYR A 129 15.83 1.00 11.28
N MET A 130 14.62 1.19 11.80
CA MET A 130 14.33 2.24 12.77
C MET A 130 14.88 1.92 14.15
N GLU A 131 14.91 0.65 14.56
CA GLU A 131 15.53 0.20 15.81
C GLU A 131 17.02 0.52 15.89
N GLU A 132 17.77 0.38 14.78
CA GLU A 132 19.19 0.77 14.72
C GLU A 132 19.41 2.28 14.95
N ALA A 133 18.38 3.10 14.75
CA ALA A 133 18.33 4.52 15.09
C ALA A 133 19.44 5.43 14.51
N THR A 134 19.96 5.12 13.31
CA THR A 134 20.99 5.94 12.64
C THR A 134 20.45 6.69 11.42
N GLU A 135 21.09 7.80 11.03
CA GLU A 135 20.71 8.53 9.80
C GLU A 135 20.76 7.65 8.54
N THR A 136 21.70 6.69 8.49
CA THR A 136 21.81 5.74 7.37
C THR A 136 20.64 4.76 7.34
N THR A 137 20.25 4.22 8.50
CA THR A 137 19.18 3.21 8.59
C THR A 137 17.81 3.87 8.41
N TYR A 138 17.61 5.08 8.95
CA TYR A 138 16.45 5.91 8.60
C TYR A 138 16.38 6.22 7.10
N GLY A 139 17.51 6.44 6.43
CA GLY A 139 17.55 6.59 4.97
C GLY A 139 17.06 5.35 4.22
N LYS A 140 17.40 4.15 4.70
CA LYS A 140 16.91 2.87 4.13
C LYS A 140 15.40 2.72 4.38
N ALA A 141 14.95 2.92 5.62
CA ALA A 141 13.54 2.91 6.00
C ALA A 141 12.71 3.90 5.16
N ALA A 142 13.20 5.13 4.97
CA ALA A 142 12.55 6.14 4.13
C ALA A 142 12.39 5.66 2.68
N GLY A 143 13.41 4.98 2.14
CA GLY A 143 13.38 4.39 0.81
C GLY A 143 12.28 3.34 0.66
N PHE A 144 12.07 2.51 1.68
CA PHE A 144 11.00 1.50 1.73
C PHE A 144 9.61 2.13 1.92
N ALA A 145 9.44 3.04 2.90
CA ALA A 145 8.17 3.73 3.13
C ALA A 145 7.70 4.50 1.88
N LYS A 146 8.63 5.11 1.13
CA LYS A 146 8.33 5.75 -0.18
C LYS A 146 7.79 4.76 -1.21
N LYS A 147 8.27 3.52 -1.22
CA LYS A 147 7.76 2.47 -2.12
C LYS A 147 6.33 2.11 -1.74
N ILE A 148 6.02 1.97 -0.45
CA ILE A 148 4.65 1.73 0.01
C ILE A 148 3.72 2.87 -0.41
N CYS A 149 4.12 4.13 -0.24
CA CYS A 149 3.33 5.28 -0.73
C CYS A 149 3.02 5.22 -2.25
N SER A 150 3.86 4.54 -3.04
CA SER A 150 3.67 4.36 -4.48
C SER A 150 2.83 3.12 -4.82
N ILE A 151 2.84 2.10 -3.97
CA ILE A 151 2.09 0.85 -4.11
C ILE A 151 0.65 1.06 -3.62
N ASP A 152 0.51 1.67 -2.46
CA ASP A 152 -0.77 2.01 -1.85
C ASP A 152 -0.85 3.53 -1.63
N PRO A 153 -1.28 4.28 -2.65
CA PRO A 153 -1.43 5.72 -2.56
C PRO A 153 -2.53 6.17 -1.60
N ASP A 154 -3.36 5.29 -1.07
CA ASP A 154 -4.44 5.64 -0.13
C ASP A 154 -4.07 5.30 1.32
N ASP A 155 -2.89 4.68 1.54
CA ASP A 155 -2.34 4.44 2.87
C ASP A 155 -1.71 5.71 3.47
N TYR A 156 -2.54 6.49 4.17
CA TYR A 156 -2.10 7.71 4.85
C TYR A 156 -1.23 7.44 6.09
N GLY A 157 -1.28 6.23 6.67
CA GLY A 157 -0.34 5.82 7.72
C GLY A 157 1.08 5.72 7.18
N SER A 158 1.26 5.05 6.04
CA SER A 158 2.57 4.90 5.38
C SER A 158 3.13 6.24 4.90
N LYS A 159 2.27 7.15 4.42
CA LYS A 159 2.67 8.51 4.05
C LYS A 159 3.11 9.34 5.25
N LEU A 160 2.41 9.23 6.38
CA LEU A 160 2.81 9.88 7.62
C LEU A 160 4.17 9.37 8.09
N LEU A 161 4.37 8.05 8.09
CA LEU A 161 5.64 7.41 8.43
C LEU A 161 6.78 7.87 7.50
N TYR A 162 6.56 7.89 6.20
CA TYR A 162 7.55 8.39 5.24
C TYR A 162 7.88 9.87 5.50
N GLY A 163 6.87 10.69 5.79
CA GLY A 163 7.06 12.09 6.17
C GLY A 163 7.90 12.25 7.46
N HIS A 164 7.63 11.42 8.47
CA HIS A 164 8.41 11.35 9.70
C HIS A 164 9.88 10.95 9.44
N LEU A 165 10.11 9.91 8.65
CA LEU A 165 11.46 9.48 8.24
C LEU A 165 12.19 10.56 7.43
N CYS A 166 11.48 11.38 6.64
CA CYS A 166 12.04 12.55 5.99
C CYS A 166 12.50 13.63 6.99
N ILE A 167 11.83 13.78 8.15
CA ILE A 167 12.33 14.65 9.23
C ILE A 167 13.65 14.12 9.77
N LEU A 168 13.70 12.82 10.09
CA LEU A 168 14.88 12.17 10.67
C LEU A 168 16.09 12.23 9.73
N THR A 169 15.85 12.19 8.42
CA THR A 169 16.87 12.31 7.37
C THR A 169 17.06 13.74 6.85
N LYS A 170 16.55 14.75 7.60
CA LYS A 170 16.73 16.20 7.32
C LYS A 170 16.13 16.70 5.99
N ASN A 171 15.27 15.91 5.33
CA ASN A 171 14.52 16.31 4.14
C ASN A 171 13.19 17.00 4.51
N ARG A 172 13.28 18.21 5.06
CA ARG A 172 12.13 18.94 5.62
C ARG A 172 11.05 19.31 4.59
N SER A 173 11.45 19.57 3.34
CA SER A 173 10.50 19.90 2.26
C SER A 173 9.57 18.73 1.98
N THR A 174 10.15 17.54 1.78
CA THR A 174 9.38 16.31 1.53
C THR A 174 8.58 15.89 2.76
N ALA A 175 9.14 16.07 3.97
CA ALA A 175 8.39 15.82 5.20
C ALA A 175 7.07 16.60 5.24
N LYS A 176 7.11 17.90 4.95
CA LYS A 176 5.91 18.76 4.95
C LYS A 176 4.90 18.32 3.88
N GLU A 177 5.38 17.97 2.69
CA GLU A 177 4.55 17.51 1.56
C GLU A 177 3.70 16.29 1.93
N TYR A 178 4.26 15.34 2.67
CA TYR A 178 3.57 14.09 3.02
C TYR A 178 2.82 14.17 4.35
N MET A 179 3.39 14.80 5.37
CA MET A 179 2.79 14.80 6.71
C MET A 179 1.52 15.64 6.78
N LYS A 180 1.50 16.83 6.16
CA LYS A 180 0.34 17.73 6.24
C LYS A 180 -0.95 17.06 5.73
N PRO A 181 -1.03 16.57 4.48
CA PRO A 181 -2.24 15.93 3.99
C PRO A 181 -2.56 14.62 4.73
N SER A 182 -1.55 13.90 5.24
CA SER A 182 -1.79 12.68 6.02
C SER A 182 -2.44 12.97 7.36
N LEU A 183 -1.95 13.96 8.09
CA LEU A 183 -2.55 14.39 9.36
C LEU A 183 -3.96 14.98 9.16
N GLU A 184 -4.19 15.71 8.06
CA GLU A 184 -5.53 16.23 7.71
C GLU A 184 -6.51 15.07 7.46
N TYR A 185 -6.12 14.07 6.67
CA TYR A 185 -6.94 12.88 6.44
C TYR A 185 -7.22 12.11 7.75
N ILE A 186 -6.17 11.80 8.53
CA ILE A 186 -6.31 11.04 9.78
C ILE A 186 -7.26 11.75 10.76
N LYS A 187 -7.21 13.08 10.85
CA LYS A 187 -8.16 13.87 11.65
C LYS A 187 -9.61 13.69 11.18
N SER A 188 -9.84 13.77 9.86
CA SER A 188 -11.18 13.60 9.27
C SER A 188 -11.75 12.18 9.40
N MET A 189 -10.94 11.16 9.70
CA MET A 189 -11.44 9.79 9.89
C MET A 189 -12.48 9.69 11.00
N SER A 190 -12.43 10.57 12.01
CA SER A 190 -13.42 10.62 13.09
C SER A 190 -14.82 11.02 12.61
N GLU A 191 -14.93 11.67 11.44
CA GLU A 191 -16.19 12.11 10.84
C GLU A 191 -16.89 10.97 10.07
N ASP A 192 -16.14 9.95 9.64
CA ASP A 192 -16.64 8.75 8.97
C ASP A 192 -16.39 7.50 9.82
N LYS A 193 -17.46 7.01 10.47
CA LYS A 193 -17.43 5.82 11.32
C LYS A 193 -16.94 4.54 10.61
N PHE A 194 -16.89 4.51 9.28
CA PHE A 194 -16.39 3.36 8.51
C PHE A 194 -14.95 3.54 8.01
N ALA A 195 -14.35 4.73 8.14
CA ALA A 195 -13.02 5.01 7.61
C ALA A 195 -11.97 4.02 8.13
N PHE A 196 -11.94 3.78 9.45
CA PHE A 196 -11.02 2.83 10.07
C PHE A 196 -11.34 1.37 9.72
N LYS A 197 -12.63 0.99 9.78
CA LYS A 197 -13.10 -0.37 9.43
C LYS A 197 -12.72 -0.80 8.01
N ASN A 198 -12.71 0.15 7.08
CA ASN A 198 -12.38 -0.10 5.67
C ASN A 198 -10.87 -0.13 5.39
N MET A 199 -10.03 0.17 6.38
CA MET A 199 -8.57 0.04 6.24
C MET A 199 -8.19 -1.44 6.23
N THR A 200 -7.19 -1.80 5.43
CA THR A 200 -6.62 -3.15 5.47
C THR A 200 -5.77 -3.36 6.74
N PHE A 201 -5.41 -4.60 7.05
CA PHE A 201 -4.53 -4.93 8.17
C PHE A 201 -3.23 -4.11 8.13
N SER A 202 -2.55 -4.06 6.98
CA SER A 202 -1.30 -3.33 6.86
C SER A 202 -1.48 -1.81 6.98
N GLN A 203 -2.61 -1.26 6.51
CA GLN A 203 -2.91 0.16 6.66
C GLN A 203 -3.09 0.53 8.14
N GLN A 204 -3.79 -0.32 8.92
CA GLN A 204 -3.93 -0.10 10.36
C GLN A 204 -2.56 -0.18 11.06
N HIS A 205 -1.72 -1.15 10.68
CA HIS A 205 -0.35 -1.29 11.19
C HIS A 205 0.50 -0.04 10.93
N PHE A 206 0.55 0.41 9.67
CA PHE A 206 1.30 1.61 9.29
C PHE A 206 0.78 2.87 10.00
N LEU A 207 -0.54 3.00 10.18
CA LEU A 207 -1.11 4.12 10.93
C LEU A 207 -0.66 4.10 12.40
N LYS A 208 -0.82 2.97 13.09
CA LYS A 208 -0.39 2.81 14.49
C LYS A 208 1.10 3.15 14.63
N PHE A 209 1.92 2.50 13.81
CA PHE A 209 3.37 2.64 13.85
C PHE A 209 3.83 4.07 13.57
N ALA A 210 3.20 4.76 12.60
CA ALA A 210 3.50 6.16 12.30
C ALA A 210 3.20 7.10 13.47
N LEU A 211 2.04 6.92 14.13
CA LEU A 211 1.62 7.75 15.26
C LEU A 211 2.55 7.57 16.47
N ILE A 212 2.91 6.33 16.81
CA ILE A 212 3.84 6.01 17.91
C ILE A 212 5.20 6.69 17.69
N ASN A 213 5.79 6.49 16.50
CA ASN A 213 7.13 7.01 16.19
C ASN A 213 7.15 8.54 16.12
N LEU A 214 6.12 9.15 15.52
CA LEU A 214 6.02 10.59 15.46
C LEU A 214 5.85 11.21 16.85
N ALA A 215 5.00 10.64 17.70
CA ALA A 215 4.81 11.10 19.08
C ALA A 215 6.08 10.92 19.92
N SER A 216 6.77 9.79 19.79
CA SER A 216 8.07 9.52 20.44
C SER A 216 9.13 10.55 20.06
N TYR A 217 9.14 10.99 18.81
CA TYR A 217 10.04 12.06 18.38
C TYR A 217 9.64 13.42 18.94
N GLN A 218 8.34 13.70 19.00
CA GLN A 218 7.80 14.98 19.47
C GLN A 218 7.90 15.15 20.99
N LYS A 219 7.75 14.10 21.80
CA LYS A 219 7.73 14.20 23.27
C LYS A 219 9.00 14.87 23.83
N ASN A 220 10.13 14.59 23.21
CA ASN A 220 11.43 15.17 23.57
C ASN A 220 11.58 16.67 23.22
N LYS A 221 10.64 17.25 22.46
CA LYS A 221 10.69 18.63 21.96
C LYS A 221 9.52 19.47 22.43
N ASN A 222 8.32 18.90 22.34
CA ASN A 222 7.07 19.51 22.74
C ASN A 222 6.06 18.39 23.03
N ILE A 223 5.82 18.16 24.32
CA ILE A 223 4.88 17.14 24.80
C ILE A 223 3.44 17.38 24.33
N ILE A 224 3.05 18.64 24.09
CA ILE A 224 1.70 18.98 23.59
C ILE A 224 1.51 18.39 22.20
N ASN A 225 2.50 18.52 21.30
CA ASN A 225 2.42 17.94 19.97
C ASN A 225 2.35 16.41 20.00
N ALA A 226 3.06 15.78 20.95
CA ALA A 226 3.00 14.33 21.13
C ALA A 226 1.60 13.89 21.58
N LYS A 227 1.01 14.60 22.56
CA LYS A 227 -0.38 14.39 23.01
C LYS A 227 -1.36 14.53 21.84
N GLU A 228 -1.27 15.62 21.07
CA GLU A 228 -2.11 15.85 19.89
C GLU A 228 -1.99 14.73 18.85
N THR A 229 -0.79 14.20 18.62
CA THR A 229 -0.56 13.09 17.67
C THR A 229 -1.17 11.79 18.19
N LEU A 230 -0.98 11.45 19.47
CA LEU A 230 -1.50 10.23 20.06
C LEU A 230 -3.03 10.26 20.20
N ASP A 231 -3.62 11.43 20.45
CA ASP A 231 -5.08 11.55 20.48
C ASP A 231 -5.74 11.21 19.13
N LEU A 232 -5.03 11.35 18.00
CA LEU A 232 -5.51 10.87 16.69
C LEU A 232 -5.68 9.35 16.63
N GLY A 233 -4.88 8.59 17.40
CA GLY A 233 -4.91 7.14 17.44
C GLY A 233 -5.74 6.56 18.58
N LYS A 234 -6.14 7.39 19.56
CA LYS A 234 -6.76 6.95 20.82
C LYS A 234 -7.97 6.06 20.59
N ASP A 235 -8.93 6.52 19.79
CA ASP A 235 -10.16 5.76 19.57
C ASP A 235 -9.91 4.46 18.78
N TYR A 236 -8.79 4.36 18.06
CA TYR A 236 -8.48 3.22 17.17
C TYR A 236 -7.59 2.17 17.82
N PHE A 237 -6.65 2.56 18.67
CA PHE A 237 -5.61 1.66 19.20
C PHE A 237 -5.55 1.60 20.73
N TYR A 238 -6.14 2.57 21.45
CA TYR A 238 -6.18 2.52 22.92
C TYR A 238 -7.39 1.74 23.46
N LYS A 239 -8.51 1.82 22.74
CA LYS A 239 -9.76 1.13 23.11
C LYS A 239 -9.89 -0.17 22.33
N GLU A 240 -10.38 -1.21 22.99
CA GLU A 240 -10.79 -2.44 22.31
C GLU A 240 -11.94 -2.16 21.33
N ARG A 241 -11.87 -2.77 20.15
CA ARG A 241 -12.86 -2.61 19.07
C ARG A 241 -12.76 -3.74 18.05
N ASP A 242 -13.91 -4.18 17.55
CA ASP A 242 -14.03 -5.36 16.67
C ASP A 242 -13.53 -5.12 15.23
N ASP A 243 -13.38 -3.86 14.83
CA ASP A 243 -12.90 -3.45 13.51
C ASP A 243 -11.39 -3.12 13.48
N CYS A 244 -10.68 -3.37 14.59
CA CYS A 244 -9.21 -3.41 14.60
C CYS A 244 -8.73 -4.81 14.24
N TYR A 245 -7.93 -4.92 13.20
CA TYR A 245 -7.38 -6.19 12.72
C TYR A 245 -6.03 -6.53 13.36
N LEU A 246 -5.46 -5.63 14.16
CA LEU A 246 -4.18 -5.85 14.85
C LEU A 246 -4.41 -6.69 16.11
N GLU A 247 -3.56 -7.69 16.34
CA GLU A 247 -3.65 -8.58 17.49
C GLU A 247 -3.18 -7.92 18.80
N ASP A 248 -2.26 -6.95 18.70
CA ASP A 248 -1.69 -6.27 19.87
C ASP A 248 -1.52 -4.76 19.60
N ASN A 249 -1.98 -3.96 20.57
CA ASN A 249 -1.84 -2.50 20.63
C ASN A 249 -1.15 -2.02 21.93
N SER A 250 -0.52 -2.93 22.68
CA SER A 250 0.15 -2.64 23.95
C SER A 250 1.24 -1.58 23.82
N ASP A 251 1.93 -1.56 22.68
CA ASP A 251 2.92 -0.54 22.30
C ASP A 251 2.31 0.88 22.25
N PHE A 252 1.14 1.01 21.62
CA PHE A 252 0.39 2.26 21.55
C PHE A 252 -0.12 2.69 22.92
N ILE A 253 -0.69 1.75 23.68
CA ILE A 253 -1.21 2.02 25.03
C ILE A 253 -0.06 2.50 25.94
N SER A 254 1.09 1.83 25.90
CA SER A 254 2.26 2.17 26.72
C SER A 254 2.75 3.59 26.47
N ILE A 255 2.88 4.02 25.21
CA ILE A 255 3.32 5.38 24.91
C ILE A 255 2.23 6.42 25.21
N TYR A 256 0.95 6.07 25.03
CA TYR A 256 -0.16 6.94 25.41
C TYR A 256 -0.11 7.24 26.90
N ASP A 257 -0.05 6.21 27.74
CA ASP A 257 0.01 6.37 29.19
C ASP A 257 1.28 7.11 29.64
N GLU A 258 2.44 6.83 29.03
CA GLU A 258 3.69 7.55 29.30
C GLU A 258 3.55 9.06 29.03
N VAL A 259 3.00 9.44 27.87
CA VAL A 259 2.91 10.83 27.44
C VAL A 259 1.83 11.60 28.20
N PHE A 260 0.73 10.95 28.59
CA PHE A 260 -0.39 11.59 29.30
C PHE A 260 -0.26 11.60 30.83
N SER A 261 0.63 10.78 31.40
CA SER A 261 0.95 10.81 32.84
C SER A 261 1.92 11.94 33.24
N ASN A 262 2.62 12.53 32.26
CA ASN A 262 3.52 13.68 32.42
C ASN A 262 2.83 15.02 32.10
#